data_AF-A0A8J5M9A1-F1
#
_entry.id   AF-A0A8J5M9A1-F1
#
_cell.length_a   1.000
_cell.length_b   1.000
_cell.length_c   1.000
_cell.angle_alpha   90.00
_cell.angle_beta   90.00
_cell.angle_gamma   90.00
#
_symmetry.space_group_name_H-M   'P 1'
#
loop_
_entity.id
_entity.type
_entity.pdbx_description
1 polymer ?
#
loop_
_entity_poly.entity_id
_entity_poly.type
_entity_poly.pdbx_seq_one_letter_code
_entity_poly.pdbx_strand_id
1 'polypeptide(L)'
;MSLSAIPVVLICQKKNATSNCIYRAPASDRSFPSTRISASRIVFDNVFPSLQIQAHCLKHRHPVRQRHNSNPMAPEAWLIAESDEDQRLPHHRNPREFVPMSKLQEIGVIYWYLDPKNYESNEELKKIREDRGYSYMDLLELSPGKVENYEEKLKNFYREHIHADEEIRYCLEGSGYFDVRDKDDMWIRIWIKEGDMIVLPAGIYHRFTLDTSNYVKLMRLFIGEPVWTAYNRPQEEHPARQGYVESLMKKGSGVAVAAH
;
A
#
# COMPACT_ATOMS: atom_id res chain seq x y z
N MET A 1 18.30 -59.89 -15.35
CA MET A 1 17.01 -60.33 -15.90
C MET A 1 16.09 -59.12 -15.93
N SER A 2 15.65 -58.78 -17.14
CA SER A 2 14.71 -57.72 -17.49
C SER A 2 13.32 -57.95 -16.90
N LEU A 3 12.56 -56.88 -16.64
CA LEU A 3 11.08 -56.74 -16.72
C LEU A 3 10.77 -55.27 -16.35
N SER A 4 10.75 -54.34 -17.31
CA SER A 4 9.60 -53.84 -18.09
C SER A 4 8.55 -53.03 -17.30
N ALA A 5 8.43 -51.75 -17.66
CA ALA A 5 7.43 -50.79 -17.19
C ALA A 5 6.11 -50.88 -17.97
N ILE A 6 4.96 -50.57 -17.33
CA ILE A 6 3.72 -50.04 -17.96
C ILE A 6 3.01 -49.08 -16.98
N PRO A 7 2.52 -47.91 -17.42
CA PRO A 7 1.95 -46.85 -16.58
C PRO A 7 0.44 -46.99 -16.34
N VAL A 8 -0.05 -46.48 -15.19
CA VAL A 8 -1.48 -46.33 -14.89
C VAL A 8 -1.94 -44.92 -15.25
N VAL A 9 -2.86 -44.86 -16.20
CA VAL A 9 -3.64 -43.69 -16.63
C VAL A 9 -4.68 -43.36 -15.56
N LEU A 10 -4.66 -42.14 -15.01
CA LEU A 10 -5.77 -41.63 -14.20
C LEU A 10 -6.66 -40.73 -15.05
N ILE A 11 -7.86 -41.24 -15.32
CA ILE A 11 -8.92 -40.59 -16.10
C ILE A 11 -9.57 -39.49 -15.24
N CYS A 12 -9.60 -38.27 -15.78
CA CYS A 12 -10.35 -37.14 -15.23
C CYS A 12 -11.85 -37.34 -15.48
N GLN A 13 -12.65 -37.40 -14.41
CA GLN A 13 -14.11 -37.26 -14.51
C GLN A 13 -14.56 -35.97 -13.82
N LYS A 14 -15.05 -35.03 -14.64
CA LYS A 14 -15.85 -33.87 -14.18
C LYS A 14 -17.17 -34.37 -13.59
N LYS A 15 -17.51 -33.92 -12.39
CA LYS A 15 -18.91 -33.79 -11.94
C LYS A 15 -19.11 -32.44 -11.26
N ASN A 16 -19.91 -31.60 -11.93
CA ASN A 16 -20.57 -30.43 -11.35
C ASN A 16 -21.65 -30.92 -10.37
N ALA A 17 -21.77 -30.28 -9.19
CA ALA A 17 -23.05 -30.01 -8.53
C ALA A 17 -22.83 -29.20 -7.24
N THR A 18 -23.23 -27.92 -7.29
CA THR A 18 -23.98 -27.20 -6.24
C THR A 18 -23.77 -27.62 -4.78
N SER A 19 -22.95 -26.85 -4.05
CA SER A 19 -22.93 -26.88 -2.58
C SER A 19 -24.04 -25.98 -2.04
N ASN A 20 -25.10 -26.59 -1.51
CA ASN A 20 -26.07 -25.92 -0.63
C ASN A 20 -25.45 -25.77 0.76
N CYS A 21 -25.34 -24.52 1.23
CA CYS A 21 -24.99 -24.20 2.61
C CYS A 21 -26.13 -24.61 3.55
N ILE A 22 -25.84 -25.50 4.49
CA ILE A 22 -26.73 -25.81 5.63
C ILE A 22 -26.18 -25.03 6.84
N TYR A 23 -26.92 -24.01 7.27
CA TYR A 23 -26.71 -23.35 8.56
C TYR A 23 -27.28 -24.24 9.68
N ARG A 24 -26.46 -24.61 10.66
CA ARG A 24 -26.90 -25.19 11.94
C ARG A 24 -26.99 -24.06 12.98
N ALA A 25 -28.17 -23.87 13.56
CA ALA A 25 -28.36 -23.09 14.79
C ALA A 25 -28.41 -24.05 16.01
N PRO A 26 -27.95 -23.62 17.20
CA PRO A 26 -27.89 -24.47 18.38
C PRO A 26 -29.24 -24.57 19.09
N ALA A 27 -29.45 -25.73 19.73
CA ALA A 27 -30.64 -26.08 20.48
C ALA A 27 -30.75 -25.32 21.82
N SER A 28 -31.96 -24.89 22.17
CA SER A 28 -32.38 -24.62 23.55
C SER A 28 -33.74 -25.26 23.80
N ASP A 29 -33.88 -25.83 25.00
CA ASP A 29 -34.91 -26.78 25.42
C ASP A 29 -35.97 -26.09 26.32
N ARG A 30 -37.24 -26.53 26.20
CA ARG A 30 -38.43 -26.34 27.10
C ARG A 30 -39.10 -24.95 27.12
N SER A 31 -40.43 -24.75 27.14
CA SER A 31 -41.63 -25.58 27.36
C SER A 31 -42.92 -24.79 26.98
N PHE A 32 -43.89 -25.45 26.31
CA PHE A 32 -45.39 -25.34 26.22
C PHE A 32 -46.20 -24.08 26.68
N PRO A 33 -47.51 -23.89 26.30
CA PRO A 33 -48.36 -24.62 25.35
C PRO A 33 -49.21 -23.78 24.36
N SER A 34 -49.62 -24.46 23.27
CA SER A 34 -50.90 -24.43 22.52
C SER A 34 -51.90 -23.27 22.70
N THR A 35 -52.19 -22.58 21.59
CA THR A 35 -53.56 -22.18 21.22
C THR A 35 -53.76 -22.22 19.70
N ARG A 36 -54.74 -23.00 19.25
CA ARG A 36 -55.29 -23.02 17.89
C ARG A 36 -56.12 -21.76 17.66
N ILE A 37 -55.93 -21.04 16.54
CA ILE A 37 -57.00 -20.27 15.90
C ILE A 37 -56.93 -20.45 14.37
N SER A 38 -58.14 -20.58 13.84
CA SER A 38 -58.58 -21.01 12.51
C SER A 38 -58.09 -20.16 11.33
N ALA A 39 -57.81 -20.85 10.22
CA ALA A 39 -57.67 -20.25 8.91
C ALA A 39 -59.05 -19.90 8.35
N SER A 40 -59.28 -18.63 8.02
CA SER A 40 -60.43 -18.20 7.23
C SER A 40 -59.95 -17.55 5.94
N ARG A 41 -60.39 -18.19 4.87
CA ARG A 41 -60.24 -17.88 3.45
C ARG A 41 -61.06 -16.62 3.16
N ILE A 42 -60.43 -15.55 2.69
CA ILE A 42 -61.16 -14.41 2.12
C ILE A 42 -60.88 -14.35 0.63
N VAL A 43 -62.00 -14.30 -0.08
CA VAL A 43 -62.21 -14.44 -1.51
C VAL A 43 -61.87 -13.13 -2.22
N PHE A 44 -61.28 -13.24 -3.42
CA PHE A 44 -61.11 -12.16 -4.37
C PHE A 44 -62.48 -11.69 -4.87
N ASP A 45 -62.75 -10.39 -4.77
CA ASP A 45 -63.73 -9.73 -5.66
C ASP A 45 -63.14 -8.42 -6.18
N ASN A 46 -63.04 -8.37 -7.51
CA ASN A 46 -62.60 -7.24 -8.32
C ASN A 46 -63.81 -6.34 -8.65
N VAL A 47 -63.76 -5.04 -8.33
CA VAL A 47 -64.53 -4.01 -9.06
C VAL A 47 -63.76 -2.67 -9.09
N PHE A 48 -63.41 -2.25 -10.33
CA PHE A 48 -62.99 -0.95 -10.95
C PHE A 48 -63.13 0.41 -10.19
N PRO A 49 -62.64 1.56 -10.73
CA PRO A 49 -61.41 1.87 -11.48
C PRO A 49 -60.67 3.18 -11.04
N SER A 50 -59.49 3.37 -11.64
CA SER A 50 -58.77 4.64 -11.90
C SER A 50 -58.43 5.57 -10.73
N LEU A 51 -57.15 5.62 -10.37
CA LEU A 51 -56.43 6.89 -10.21
C LEU A 51 -54.91 6.66 -10.39
N GLN A 52 -54.28 7.58 -11.11
CA GLN A 52 -52.87 7.61 -11.47
C GLN A 52 -51.93 7.47 -10.27
N ILE A 53 -50.82 6.74 -10.45
CA ILE A 53 -49.45 7.22 -10.17
C ILE A 53 -48.51 6.44 -11.10
N GLN A 54 -47.92 7.12 -12.09
CA GLN A 54 -46.76 6.60 -12.81
C GLN A 54 -45.55 6.67 -11.88
N ALA A 55 -45.19 5.54 -11.26
CA ALA A 55 -43.89 5.39 -10.61
C ALA A 55 -42.83 5.18 -11.72
N HIS A 56 -42.20 6.28 -12.15
CA HIS A 56 -41.01 6.25 -12.98
C HIS A 56 -39.84 5.73 -12.11
N CYS A 57 -39.63 4.41 -12.08
CA CYS A 57 -38.40 3.84 -11.51
C CYS A 57 -37.21 4.25 -12.38
N LEU A 58 -36.57 5.38 -12.07
CA LEU A 58 -35.19 5.60 -12.45
C LEU A 58 -34.34 4.54 -11.74
N LYS A 59 -34.04 3.46 -12.47
CA LYS A 59 -32.93 2.57 -12.12
C LYS A 59 -31.65 3.40 -12.23
N HIS A 60 -31.23 4.03 -11.12
CA HIS A 60 -29.88 4.52 -10.98
C HIS A 60 -28.94 3.30 -11.10
N ARG A 61 -28.45 3.06 -12.31
CA ARG A 61 -27.30 2.20 -12.54
C ARG A 61 -26.13 2.89 -11.86
N HIS A 62 -25.76 2.42 -10.68
CA HIS A 62 -24.42 2.68 -10.16
C HIS A 62 -23.42 2.23 -11.24
N PRO A 63 -22.43 3.07 -11.60
CA PRO A 63 -21.40 2.62 -12.51
C PRO A 63 -20.64 1.48 -11.83
N VAL A 64 -20.78 0.29 -12.39
CA VAL A 64 -19.92 -0.85 -12.08
C VAL A 64 -18.51 -0.38 -12.41
N ARG A 65 -17.72 -0.13 -11.36
CA ARG A 65 -16.28 0.15 -11.48
C ARG A 65 -15.70 -0.98 -12.32
N GLN A 66 -15.27 -0.67 -13.53
CA GLN A 66 -14.52 -1.62 -14.35
C GLN A 66 -13.33 -2.05 -13.50
N ARG A 67 -13.30 -3.34 -13.13
CA ARG A 67 -12.14 -3.94 -12.47
C ARG A 67 -11.03 -3.94 -13.50
N HIS A 68 -10.26 -2.86 -13.52
CA HIS A 68 -8.97 -2.87 -14.16
C HIS A 68 -8.14 -3.95 -13.48
N ASN A 69 -7.60 -4.83 -14.32
CA ASN A 69 -6.69 -5.91 -13.97
C ASN A 69 -5.46 -5.27 -13.30
N SER A 70 -5.46 -5.18 -11.97
CA SER A 70 -4.47 -4.41 -11.20
C SER A 70 -3.20 -5.22 -11.02
N ASN A 71 -2.27 -5.07 -11.95
CA ASN A 71 -0.87 -5.02 -11.53
C ASN A 71 -0.80 -3.87 -10.50
N PRO A 72 -0.38 -4.09 -9.25
CA PRO A 72 -0.43 -3.07 -8.22
C PRO A 72 0.36 -1.85 -8.69
N MET A 73 -0.39 -0.76 -8.85
CA MET A 73 0.07 0.52 -9.37
C MET A 73 1.07 1.13 -8.39
N ALA A 74 2.05 1.86 -8.92
CA ALA A 74 3.01 2.66 -8.15
C ALA A 74 2.35 3.44 -6.99
N PRO A 75 3.10 3.81 -5.93
CA PRO A 75 2.51 4.38 -4.74
C PRO A 75 1.86 5.73 -5.07
N GLU A 76 0.77 6.04 -4.38
CA GLU A 76 0.12 7.34 -4.55
C GLU A 76 1.03 8.42 -3.95
N ALA A 77 1.32 9.45 -4.74
CA ALA A 77 2.09 10.61 -4.31
C ALA A 77 1.43 11.92 -4.75
N TRP A 78 1.61 12.99 -3.98
CA TRP A 78 1.03 14.31 -4.26
C TRP A 78 1.81 15.44 -3.60
N LEU A 79 1.67 16.64 -4.15
CA LEU A 79 2.17 17.85 -3.51
C LEU A 79 1.28 18.21 -2.31
N ILE A 80 1.91 18.56 -1.19
CA ILE A 80 1.19 18.95 0.03
C ILE A 80 1.10 20.47 0.18
N ALA A 81 0.07 20.91 0.90
CA ALA A 81 -0.02 22.28 1.40
C ALA A 81 0.72 22.37 2.74
N GLU A 82 1.40 23.49 2.98
CA GLU A 82 1.92 23.76 4.33
C GLU A 82 0.74 24.09 5.26
N SER A 83 0.70 23.42 6.41
CA SER A 83 -0.36 23.53 7.40
C SER A 83 0.17 23.11 8.78
N ASP A 84 -0.38 23.72 9.82
CA ASP A 84 -0.12 23.36 11.23
C ASP A 84 -1.09 22.27 11.74
N GLU A 85 -1.95 21.73 10.87
CA GLU A 85 -2.81 20.58 11.19
C GLU A 85 -2.00 19.30 11.45
N ASP A 86 -2.68 18.26 11.96
CA ASP A 86 -2.06 16.96 12.26
C ASP A 86 -1.30 16.41 11.05
N GLN A 87 0.01 16.25 11.17
CA GLN A 87 0.93 15.74 10.13
C GLN A 87 0.50 14.39 9.51
N ARG A 88 -0.31 13.60 10.23
CA ARG A 88 -0.83 12.30 9.80
C ARG A 88 -2.00 12.40 8.81
N LEU A 89 -2.56 13.59 8.60
CA LEU A 89 -3.60 13.83 7.60
C LEU A 89 -2.99 13.84 6.18
N PRO A 90 -3.76 13.61 5.10
CA PRO A 90 -3.19 13.59 3.75
C PRO A 90 -2.57 14.92 3.27
N HIS A 91 -3.02 16.07 3.77
CA HIS A 91 -2.51 17.41 3.40
C HIS A 91 -2.52 17.72 1.89
N HIS A 92 -3.48 17.19 1.14
CA HIS A 92 -3.63 17.54 -0.27
C HIS A 92 -3.80 19.06 -0.46
N ARG A 93 -3.15 19.62 -1.48
CA ARG A 93 -3.48 20.94 -2.01
C ARG A 93 -4.94 21.00 -2.53
N ASN A 94 -5.44 22.21 -2.72
CA ASN A 94 -6.72 22.47 -3.37
C ASN A 94 -6.51 23.37 -4.60
N PRO A 95 -6.65 22.86 -5.84
CA PRO A 95 -7.05 21.49 -6.20
C PRO A 95 -5.96 20.45 -5.86
N ARG A 96 -6.36 19.17 -5.81
CA ARG A 96 -5.42 18.05 -5.58
C ARG A 96 -4.41 17.96 -6.72
N GLU A 97 -3.15 17.76 -6.38
CA GLU A 97 -2.05 17.79 -7.33
C GLU A 97 -1.19 16.52 -7.15
N PHE A 98 -1.55 15.47 -7.89
CA PHE A 98 -0.86 14.17 -7.82
C PHE A 98 0.46 14.19 -8.57
N VAL A 99 1.44 13.46 -8.04
CA VAL A 99 2.78 13.31 -8.60
C VAL A 99 2.95 11.90 -9.15
N PRO A 100 3.21 11.73 -10.45
CA PRO A 100 3.44 10.40 -11.03
C PRO A 100 4.80 9.84 -10.58
N MET A 101 4.94 8.51 -10.55
CA MET A 101 6.18 7.83 -10.19
C MET A 101 7.39 8.30 -11.03
N SER A 102 7.20 8.68 -12.30
CA SER A 102 8.28 9.21 -13.14
C SER A 102 8.93 10.47 -12.56
N LYS A 103 8.16 11.33 -11.89
CA LYS A 103 8.69 12.53 -11.20
C LYS A 103 9.47 12.17 -9.94
N LEU A 104 9.06 11.12 -9.23
CA LEU A 104 9.82 10.58 -8.10
C LEU A 104 11.16 9.98 -8.57
N GLN A 105 11.15 9.28 -9.71
CA GLN A 105 12.38 8.73 -10.32
C GLN A 105 13.36 9.84 -10.77
N GLU A 106 12.85 10.98 -11.26
CA GLU A 106 13.67 12.15 -11.61
C GLU A 106 14.46 12.71 -10.41
N ILE A 107 13.93 12.56 -9.19
CA ILE A 107 14.61 12.97 -7.94
C ILE A 107 15.34 11.81 -7.26
N GLY A 108 15.45 10.66 -7.94
CA GLY A 108 16.24 9.50 -7.51
C GLY A 108 15.52 8.51 -6.61
N VAL A 109 14.22 8.70 -6.34
CA VAL A 109 13.43 7.72 -5.59
C VAL A 109 13.20 6.48 -6.45
N ILE A 110 13.48 5.31 -5.89
CA ILE A 110 13.27 4.01 -6.55
C ILE A 110 12.15 3.26 -5.83
N TYR A 111 11.39 2.47 -6.57
CA TYR A 111 10.22 1.76 -6.08
C TYR A 111 10.09 0.37 -6.69
N TRP A 112 9.64 -0.57 -5.86
CA TRP A 112 9.12 -1.88 -6.27
C TRP A 112 7.84 -2.19 -5.49
N TYR A 113 6.95 -2.95 -6.11
CA TYR A 113 5.86 -3.62 -5.40
C TYR A 113 6.20 -5.10 -5.28
N LEU A 114 6.10 -5.66 -4.07
CA LEU A 114 6.43 -7.03 -3.75
C LEU A 114 5.30 -7.68 -2.95
N ASP A 115 5.19 -9.02 -2.97
CA ASP A 115 4.28 -9.74 -2.07
C ASP A 115 4.85 -9.72 -0.63
N PRO A 116 4.16 -9.06 0.32
CA PRO A 116 4.64 -8.91 1.69
C PRO A 116 4.39 -10.13 2.56
N LYS A 117 3.55 -11.07 2.13
CA LYS A 117 3.22 -12.26 2.93
C LYS A 117 4.33 -13.30 2.96
N ASN A 118 5.16 -13.30 1.93
CA ASN A 118 6.22 -14.29 1.72
C ASN A 118 7.59 -13.63 1.57
N TYR A 119 7.84 -12.51 2.27
CA TYR A 119 9.08 -11.74 2.10
C TYR A 119 10.36 -12.56 2.34
N GLU A 120 10.33 -13.60 3.19
CA GLU A 120 11.49 -14.45 3.49
C GLU A 120 11.93 -15.32 2.31
N SER A 121 10.98 -15.75 1.47
CA SER A 121 11.21 -16.62 0.31
C SER A 121 10.98 -15.91 -1.03
N ASN A 122 10.86 -14.58 -1.01
CA ASN A 122 10.60 -13.80 -2.20
C ASN A 122 11.86 -13.66 -3.07
N GLU A 123 11.88 -14.36 -4.21
CA GLU A 123 13.03 -14.34 -5.15
C GLU A 123 13.29 -12.95 -5.76
N GLU A 124 12.25 -12.13 -5.94
CA GLU A 124 12.42 -10.76 -6.45
C GLU A 124 13.10 -9.87 -5.39
N LEU A 125 12.71 -9.99 -4.12
CA LEU A 125 13.40 -9.30 -3.02
C LEU A 125 14.86 -9.74 -2.94
N LYS A 126 15.13 -11.04 -3.05
CA LYS A 126 16.49 -11.58 -3.06
C LYS A 126 17.31 -10.98 -4.20
N LYS A 127 16.76 -10.95 -5.41
CA LYS A 127 17.42 -10.35 -6.57
C LYS A 127 17.70 -8.86 -6.37
N ILE A 128 16.73 -8.08 -5.87
CA ILE A 128 16.92 -6.66 -5.57
C ILE A 128 18.07 -6.47 -4.58
N ARG A 129 18.13 -7.32 -3.53
CA ARG A 129 19.20 -7.26 -2.53
C ARG A 129 20.57 -7.62 -3.11
N GLU A 130 20.64 -8.63 -3.97
CA GLU A 130 21.89 -9.02 -4.65
C GLU A 130 22.36 -7.92 -5.61
N ASP A 131 21.47 -7.43 -6.47
CA ASP A 131 21.77 -6.40 -7.48
C ASP A 131 22.22 -5.06 -6.85
N ARG A 132 21.71 -4.76 -5.64
CA ARG A 132 21.98 -3.49 -4.94
C ARG A 132 22.91 -3.62 -3.73
N GLY A 133 23.38 -4.82 -3.41
CA GLY A 133 24.30 -5.08 -2.31
C GLY A 133 23.68 -4.91 -0.90
N TYR A 134 22.38 -5.12 -0.75
CA TYR A 134 21.66 -5.00 0.54
C TYR A 134 21.93 -6.21 1.44
N SER A 135 23.07 -6.17 2.13
CA SER A 135 23.57 -7.25 2.97
C SER A 135 22.94 -7.30 4.37
N TYR A 136 22.39 -6.20 4.87
CA TYR A 136 21.76 -6.13 6.19
C TYR A 136 20.26 -5.92 6.09
N MET A 137 19.51 -6.52 7.03
CA MET A 137 18.09 -6.27 7.21
C MET A 137 17.65 -6.43 8.67
N ASP A 138 16.64 -5.66 9.06
CA ASP A 138 15.88 -5.89 10.28
C ASP A 138 14.41 -5.46 10.13
N LEU A 139 13.63 -5.63 11.20
CA LEU A 139 12.21 -5.26 11.24
C LEU A 139 11.97 -4.15 12.26
N LEU A 140 11.21 -3.13 11.84
CA LEU A 140 10.74 -2.04 12.68
C LEU A 140 9.21 -2.01 12.66
N GLU A 141 8.57 -2.24 13.81
CA GLU A 141 7.12 -2.16 13.97
C GLU A 141 6.77 -0.90 14.77
N LEU A 142 6.17 0.11 14.14
CA LEU A 142 5.77 1.36 14.80
C LEU A 142 4.27 1.34 15.10
N SER A 143 3.97 1.42 16.40
CA SER A 143 2.62 1.57 16.94
C SER A 143 2.74 2.05 18.39
N PRO A 144 1.73 2.77 18.91
CA PRO A 144 1.68 3.09 20.34
C PRO A 144 1.88 1.82 21.18
N GLY A 145 2.87 1.84 22.09
CA GLY A 145 3.20 0.73 22.98
C GLY A 145 4.04 -0.42 22.37
N LYS A 146 4.36 -0.40 21.07
CA LYS A 146 5.23 -1.43 20.45
C LYS A 146 6.72 -1.12 20.49
N VAL A 147 7.09 0.16 20.65
CA VAL A 147 8.50 0.60 20.63
C VAL A 147 8.76 1.54 21.80
N GLU A 148 9.94 1.39 22.42
CA GLU A 148 10.44 2.33 23.40
C GLU A 148 10.70 3.70 22.78
N ASN A 149 10.46 4.77 23.55
CA ASN A 149 10.61 6.15 23.09
C ASN A 149 9.83 6.45 21.79
N TYR A 150 8.67 5.82 21.62
CA TYR A 150 7.81 5.93 20.44
C TYR A 150 7.59 7.38 19.98
N GLU A 151 7.17 8.27 20.89
CA GLU A 151 6.90 9.68 20.57
C GLU A 151 8.17 10.44 20.14
N GLU A 152 9.30 10.19 20.81
CA GLU A 152 10.58 10.82 20.46
C GLU A 152 11.08 10.32 19.10
N LYS A 153 10.94 9.02 18.83
CA LYS A 153 11.27 8.43 17.52
C LYS A 153 10.43 9.05 16.41
N LEU A 154 9.11 9.15 16.59
CA LEU A 154 8.25 9.78 15.59
C LEU A 154 8.60 11.26 15.36
N LYS A 155 8.92 12.00 16.43
CA LYS A 155 9.38 13.38 16.32
C LYS A 155 10.69 13.50 15.52
N ASN A 156 11.63 12.58 15.76
CA ASN A 156 12.90 12.55 15.03
C ASN A 156 12.71 12.15 13.56
N PHE A 157 11.87 11.15 13.29
CA PHE A 157 11.53 10.74 11.92
C PHE A 157 10.84 11.85 11.13
N TYR A 158 9.99 12.66 11.77
CA TYR A 158 9.26 13.72 11.10
C TYR A 158 10.06 15.02 10.93
N ARG A 159 11.14 15.20 11.71
CA ARG A 159 12.04 16.33 11.52
C ARG A 159 12.75 16.18 10.16
N GLU A 160 12.72 17.20 9.32
CA GLU A 160 13.37 17.16 7.99
C GLU A 160 14.88 16.90 8.12
N HIS A 161 15.36 15.84 7.46
CA HIS A 161 16.75 15.38 7.55
C HIS A 161 17.24 14.73 6.25
N ILE A 162 18.55 14.43 6.23
CA ILE A 162 19.21 13.56 5.25
C ILE A 162 19.88 12.39 5.96
N HIS A 163 20.22 11.37 5.16
CA HIS A 163 21.17 10.31 5.52
C HIS A 163 22.37 10.34 4.58
N ALA A 164 23.51 9.85 5.08
CA ALA A 164 24.72 9.68 4.28
C ALA A 164 24.63 8.50 3.29
N ASP A 165 23.74 7.55 3.59
CA ASP A 165 23.45 6.35 2.82
C ASP A 165 21.99 6.33 2.34
N GLU A 166 21.63 5.34 1.52
CA GLU A 166 20.24 5.13 1.10
C GLU A 166 19.33 4.78 2.28
N GLU A 167 18.12 5.35 2.30
CA GLU A 167 17.06 4.94 3.21
C GLU A 167 16.13 3.96 2.48
N ILE A 168 16.29 2.67 2.76
CA ILE A 168 15.49 1.60 2.15
C ILE A 168 14.43 1.10 3.13
N ARG A 169 13.17 1.08 2.69
CA ARG A 169 12.04 0.60 3.50
C ARG A 169 11.10 -0.25 2.64
N TYR A 170 10.79 -1.43 3.14
CA TYR A 170 9.78 -2.31 2.57
C TYR A 170 8.62 -2.49 3.54
N CYS A 171 7.45 -2.00 3.18
CA CYS A 171 6.25 -2.01 4.01
C CYS A 171 5.59 -3.38 4.01
N LEU A 172 5.67 -4.08 5.14
CA LEU A 172 5.13 -5.42 5.33
C LEU A 172 3.68 -5.39 5.81
N GLU A 173 3.34 -4.44 6.69
CA GLU A 173 1.98 -4.29 7.24
C GLU A 173 1.71 -2.80 7.54
N GLY A 174 0.44 -2.38 7.48
CA GLY A 174 0.05 -1.00 7.77
C GLY A 174 0.43 0.00 6.67
N SER A 175 0.64 1.26 7.06
CA SER A 175 0.93 2.35 6.12
C SER A 175 1.51 3.60 6.79
N GLY A 176 2.11 4.47 5.97
CA GLY A 176 2.71 5.73 6.42
C GLY A 176 3.10 6.63 5.26
N TYR A 177 3.58 7.82 5.59
CA TYR A 177 4.00 8.82 4.61
C TYR A 177 5.50 9.06 4.67
N PHE A 178 6.13 9.00 3.51
CA PHE A 178 7.43 9.62 3.26
C PHE A 178 7.20 10.94 2.54
N ASP A 179 7.61 12.05 3.16
CA ASP A 179 7.65 13.33 2.47
C ASP A 179 9.08 13.55 1.97
N VAL A 180 9.24 13.95 0.71
CA VAL A 180 10.53 14.24 0.06
C VAL A 180 10.50 15.62 -0.60
N ARG A 181 11.65 16.30 -0.65
CA ARG A 181 11.78 17.55 -1.42
C ARG A 181 11.96 17.26 -2.91
N ASP A 182 11.24 18.00 -3.75
CA ASP A 182 11.48 18.01 -5.19
C ASP A 182 12.62 18.98 -5.58
N LYS A 183 12.80 19.19 -6.88
CA LYS A 183 13.87 20.08 -7.42
C LYS A 183 13.64 21.56 -7.07
N ASP A 184 12.40 21.95 -6.83
CA ASP A 184 12.00 23.31 -6.48
C ASP A 184 11.82 23.46 -4.95
N ASP A 185 12.33 22.49 -4.19
CA ASP A 185 12.24 22.42 -2.73
C ASP A 185 10.80 22.37 -2.20
N MET A 186 9.85 21.88 -3.00
CA MET A 186 8.48 21.61 -2.55
C MET A 186 8.35 20.21 -1.95
N TRP A 187 7.45 20.06 -0.97
CA TRP A 187 7.15 18.76 -0.39
C TRP A 187 6.24 17.92 -1.29
N ILE A 188 6.71 16.72 -1.64
CA ILE A 188 5.92 15.63 -2.20
C ILE A 188 5.69 14.60 -1.09
N ARG A 189 4.44 14.27 -0.80
CA ARG A 189 4.05 13.17 0.08
C ARG A 189 3.88 11.90 -0.72
N ILE A 190 4.51 10.82 -0.29
CA ILE A 190 4.43 9.48 -0.86
C ILE A 190 3.75 8.58 0.17
N TRP A 191 2.62 7.98 -0.18
CA TRP A 191 1.88 7.08 0.71
C TRP A 191 2.28 5.63 0.46
N ILE A 192 3.03 5.07 1.40
CA ILE A 192 3.45 3.66 1.36
C ILE A 192 2.46 2.79 2.14
N LYS A 193 2.14 1.64 1.57
CA LYS A 193 1.22 0.63 2.08
C LYS A 193 1.86 -0.76 1.98
N GLU A 194 1.24 -1.75 2.60
CA GLU A 194 1.62 -3.17 2.49
C GLU A 194 1.96 -3.57 1.03
N GLY A 195 3.20 -4.03 0.83
CA GLY A 195 3.76 -4.42 -0.47
C GLY A 195 4.69 -3.38 -1.11
N ASP A 196 4.67 -2.14 -0.63
CA ASP A 196 5.50 -1.06 -1.19
C ASP A 196 6.94 -1.10 -0.65
N MET A 197 7.91 -1.24 -1.55
CA MET A 197 9.34 -1.05 -1.26
C MET A 197 9.84 0.23 -1.89
N ILE A 198 10.37 1.14 -1.07
CA ILE A 198 10.91 2.44 -1.50
C ILE A 198 12.38 2.57 -1.10
N VAL A 199 13.15 3.23 -1.97
CA VAL A 199 14.52 3.66 -1.72
C VAL A 199 14.60 5.16 -1.88
N LEU A 200 14.97 5.85 -0.81
CA LEU A 200 15.32 7.26 -0.84
C LEU A 200 16.84 7.37 -1.01
N PRO A 201 17.34 8.11 -2.02
CA PRO A 201 18.77 8.21 -2.27
C PRO A 201 19.49 8.98 -1.15
N ALA A 202 20.75 8.64 -0.89
CA ALA A 202 21.60 9.39 0.02
C ALA A 202 21.57 10.89 -0.30
N GLY A 203 21.52 11.74 0.74
CA GLY A 203 21.52 13.20 0.59
C GLY A 203 20.19 13.87 0.20
N ILE A 204 19.10 13.11 -0.04
CA ILE A 204 17.77 13.70 -0.24
C ILE A 204 17.18 14.20 1.08
N TYR A 205 16.60 15.41 1.06
CA TYR A 205 15.80 15.87 2.19
C TYR A 205 14.48 15.13 2.23
N HIS A 206 14.21 14.51 3.38
CA HIS A 206 13.00 13.75 3.61
C HIS A 206 12.60 13.76 5.07
N ARG A 207 11.40 13.25 5.33
CA ARG A 207 10.87 12.95 6.66
C ARG A 207 9.83 11.84 6.57
N PHE A 208 9.56 11.19 7.69
CA PHE A 208 8.56 10.14 7.82
C PHE A 208 7.53 10.47 8.90
N THR A 209 6.27 10.14 8.63
CA THR A 209 5.19 10.14 9.63
C THR A 209 4.27 8.96 9.40
N LEU A 210 3.64 8.46 10.47
CA LEU A 210 2.51 7.57 10.31
C LEU A 210 1.35 8.31 9.65
N ASP A 211 0.44 7.57 9.04
CA ASP A 211 -0.88 8.09 8.70
C ASP A 211 -1.86 7.90 9.88
N THR A 212 -3.13 8.21 9.68
CA THR A 212 -4.15 8.14 10.73
C THR A 212 -4.42 6.72 11.26
N SER A 213 -3.94 5.67 10.58
CA SER A 213 -4.01 4.29 11.10
C SER A 213 -3.06 4.04 12.28
N ASN A 214 -2.02 4.87 12.43
CA ASN A 214 -1.01 4.77 13.50
C ASN A 214 -0.31 3.41 13.60
N TYR A 215 -0.17 2.72 12.47
CA TYR A 215 0.47 1.42 12.42
C TYR A 215 1.28 1.24 11.14
N VAL A 216 2.55 0.87 11.28
CA VAL A 216 3.34 0.34 10.16
C VAL A 216 4.36 -0.69 10.64
N LYS A 217 4.60 -1.71 9.83
CA LYS A 217 5.70 -2.65 9.99
C LYS A 217 6.58 -2.58 8.75
N LEU A 218 7.82 -2.16 8.94
CA LEU A 218 8.79 -1.96 7.88
C LEU A 218 9.92 -2.97 8.02
N MET A 219 10.29 -3.62 6.93
CA MET A 219 11.63 -4.16 6.79
C MET A 219 12.56 -3.03 6.38
N ARG A 220 13.67 -2.87 7.10
CA ARG A 220 14.72 -1.91 6.77
C ARG A 220 15.88 -2.67 6.16
N LEU A 221 16.42 -2.17 5.05
CA LEU A 221 17.55 -2.80 4.35
C LEU A 221 18.73 -1.82 4.27
N PHE A 222 19.95 -2.34 4.34
CA PHE A 222 21.19 -1.54 4.31
C PHE A 222 22.29 -2.24 3.51
N ILE A 223 23.19 -1.42 2.96
CA ILE A 223 24.49 -1.86 2.47
C ILE A 223 25.45 -1.87 3.67
N GLY A 224 26.01 -3.04 4.00
CA GLY A 224 26.89 -3.18 5.16
C GLY A 224 26.17 -3.03 6.51
N GLU A 225 26.92 -2.68 7.55
CA GLU A 225 26.36 -2.39 8.87
C GLU A 225 25.60 -1.04 8.85
N PRO A 226 24.40 -0.96 9.45
CA PRO A 226 23.56 0.21 9.30
C PRO A 226 24.07 1.41 10.12
N VAL A 227 24.15 2.57 9.48
CA VAL A 227 24.36 3.87 10.14
C VAL A 227 23.07 4.67 10.06
N TRP A 228 22.35 4.78 11.18
CA TRP A 228 21.03 5.43 11.26
C TRP A 228 21.07 6.95 11.48
N THR A 229 22.25 7.56 11.41
CA THR A 229 22.43 8.96 11.78
C THR A 229 21.63 9.87 10.84
N ALA A 230 20.65 10.56 11.40
CA ALA A 230 19.88 11.60 10.73
C ALA A 230 20.58 12.95 10.89
N TYR A 231 20.87 13.61 9.78
CA TYR A 231 21.42 14.97 9.78
C TYR A 231 20.30 15.96 9.44
N ASN A 232 19.78 16.62 10.48
CA ASN A 232 18.68 17.58 10.32
C ASN A 232 19.10 18.75 9.42
N ARG A 233 18.19 19.20 8.55
CA ARG A 233 18.40 20.38 7.69
C ARG A 233 18.75 21.61 8.54
N PRO A 234 19.71 22.49 8.14
CA PRO A 234 20.48 22.52 6.87
C PRO A 234 21.71 21.62 6.85
N GLN A 235 22.07 21.09 5.66
CA GLN A 235 23.17 20.13 5.43
C GLN A 235 23.79 20.28 4.01
N GLU A 236 23.80 21.48 3.43
CA GLU A 236 24.27 21.68 2.05
C GLU A 236 25.77 21.41 1.85
N GLU A 237 26.55 21.45 2.92
CA GLU A 237 27.99 21.13 2.92
C GLU A 237 28.26 19.62 3.11
N HIS A 238 27.25 18.82 3.45
CA HIS A 238 27.44 17.39 3.68
C HIS A 238 27.78 16.68 2.36
N PRO A 239 28.81 15.81 2.31
CA PRO A 239 29.23 15.17 1.05
C PRO A 239 28.11 14.42 0.32
N ALA A 240 27.26 13.68 1.06
CA ALA A 240 26.11 12.99 0.47
C ALA A 240 25.10 13.97 -0.17
N ARG A 241 24.89 15.15 0.43
CA ARG A 241 24.00 16.18 -0.11
C ARG A 241 24.57 16.80 -1.39
N GLN A 242 25.87 17.13 -1.39
CA GLN A 242 26.56 17.64 -2.58
C GLN A 242 26.51 16.61 -3.72
N GLY A 243 26.82 15.35 -3.43
CA GLY A 243 26.74 14.25 -4.40
C GLY A 243 25.32 14.05 -4.96
N TYR A 244 24.30 14.15 -4.11
CA TYR A 244 22.90 14.10 -4.53
C TYR A 244 22.57 15.23 -5.51
N VAL A 245 22.87 16.48 -5.15
CA VAL A 245 22.59 17.67 -5.97
C VAL A 245 23.31 17.58 -7.32
N GLU A 246 24.59 17.18 -7.34
CA GLU A 246 25.34 16.95 -8.58
C GLU A 246 24.69 15.89 -9.47
N SER A 247 24.19 14.80 -8.87
CA SER A 247 23.52 13.71 -9.61
C SER A 247 22.24 14.19 -10.29
N LEU A 248 21.49 15.10 -9.65
CA LEU A 248 20.29 15.69 -10.24
C LEU A 248 20.63 16.61 -11.41
N MET A 249 21.69 17.42 -11.29
CA MET A 249 22.16 18.30 -12.35
C MET A 249 22.60 17.51 -13.59
N LYS A 250 23.39 16.44 -13.40
CA LYS A 250 23.86 15.56 -14.48
C LYS A 250 22.71 14.86 -15.21
N LYS A 251 21.64 14.46 -14.49
CA LYS A 251 20.44 13.87 -15.08
C LYS A 251 19.57 14.89 -15.82
N GLY A 252 19.54 16.14 -15.37
CA GLY A 252 18.81 17.23 -16.04
C GLY A 252 19.49 17.74 -17.31
N SER A 253 20.81 17.60 -17.42
CA SER A 253 21.61 18.06 -18.56
C SER A 253 21.72 17.04 -19.70
N GLY A 254 20.65 16.31 -20.01
CA GLY A 254 20.62 15.28 -21.06
C GLY A 254 21.00 15.83 -22.44
N VAL A 255 22.30 15.94 -22.71
CA VAL A 255 22.89 15.90 -24.05
C VAL A 255 22.53 14.53 -24.59
N ALA A 256 21.82 14.52 -25.71
CA ALA A 256 21.60 13.33 -26.51
C ALA A 256 22.95 12.74 -26.92
N VAL A 257 23.41 11.70 -26.22
CA VAL A 257 24.51 10.88 -26.71
C VAL A 257 23.88 9.68 -27.38
N ALA A 258 24.02 9.66 -28.71
CA ALA A 258 23.56 8.60 -29.58
C ALA A 258 24.14 7.25 -29.14
N ALA A 259 23.31 6.22 -29.26
CA ALA A 259 23.72 4.83 -29.11
C ALA A 259 24.83 4.48 -30.09
N HIS A 260 25.88 3.84 -29.57
CA HIS A 260 26.82 3.02 -30.34
C HIS A 260 26.86 1.62 -29.74
#